data_AF-A0A659UJ44-F1
#
_entry.id   AF-A0A659UJ44-F1
#
_cell.length_a   1.000
_cell.length_b   1.000
_cell.length_c   1.000
_cell.angle_alpha   90.00
_cell.angle_beta   90.00
_cell.angle_gamma   90.00
#
_symmetry.space_group_name_H-M   'P 1'
#
loop_
_entity.id
_entity.type
_entity.pdbx_description
1 polymer ?
#
loop_
_entity_poly.entity_id
_entity_poly.type
_entity_poly.pdbx_seq_one_letter_code
_entity_poly.pdbx_strand_id
1 'polypeptide(L)'
;MGNHHGGRVSMTVRFAHYPIGLAFAMTAIVPAFAAPECLANGKSYPVGQVACLTVADQSHLARCDMVLNNTSWTKVCDGCPANTMAPHLH
;
A
#
# COMPACT_ATOMS: atom_id res chain seq x y z
N MET A 1 -46.67 -54.51 28.82
CA MET A 1 -45.32 -54.93 28.36
C MET A 1 -45.28 -54.89 26.84
N GLY A 2 -44.20 -54.35 26.26
CA GLY A 2 -43.70 -54.81 24.96
C GLY A 2 -44.02 -53.95 23.74
N ASN A 3 -43.10 -53.04 23.43
CA ASN A 3 -42.95 -52.33 22.15
C ASN A 3 -42.85 -53.28 20.96
N HIS A 4 -43.43 -52.91 19.81
CA HIS A 4 -43.01 -53.45 18.52
C HIS A 4 -43.19 -52.43 17.38
N HIS A 5 -42.04 -52.15 16.73
CA HIS A 5 -41.82 -51.85 15.31
C HIS A 5 -42.49 -50.60 14.71
N GLY A 6 -41.77 -49.63 14.15
CA GLY A 6 -40.67 -49.78 13.20
C GLY A 6 -41.24 -49.69 11.77
N GLY A 7 -40.94 -48.60 11.07
CA GLY A 7 -41.07 -48.51 9.62
C GLY A 7 -42.10 -47.51 9.09
N ARG A 8 -41.66 -46.28 8.82
CA ARG A 8 -42.07 -45.56 7.61
C ARG A 8 -40.83 -44.95 6.98
N VAL A 9 -40.24 -45.70 6.05
CA VAL A 9 -39.46 -45.09 4.97
C VAL A 9 -40.45 -44.28 4.14
N SER A 10 -40.34 -42.95 4.22
CA SER A 10 -40.95 -42.06 3.21
C SER A 10 -39.82 -41.24 2.59
N MET A 11 -39.19 -41.88 1.62
CA MET A 11 -38.18 -41.32 0.73
C MET A 11 -38.89 -40.43 -0.29
N THR A 12 -38.90 -39.11 -0.08
CA THR A 12 -39.09 -38.15 -1.18
C THR A 12 -38.54 -36.76 -0.82
N VAL A 13 -37.21 -36.63 -0.67
CA VAL A 13 -36.59 -35.30 -0.78
C VAL A 13 -36.54 -34.98 -2.27
N ARG A 14 -37.45 -34.13 -2.73
CA ARG A 14 -37.42 -33.64 -4.11
C ARG A 14 -36.27 -32.64 -4.22
N PHE A 15 -35.13 -33.09 -4.71
CA PHE A 15 -34.05 -32.25 -5.18
C PHE A 15 -34.54 -31.42 -6.37
N ALA A 16 -35.18 -30.28 -6.10
CA ALA A 16 -35.52 -29.29 -7.09
C ALA A 16 -34.27 -28.45 -7.41
N HIS A 17 -33.49 -28.93 -8.38
CA HIS A 17 -32.77 -28.17 -9.41
C HIS A 17 -32.28 -26.77 -9.02
N TYR A 18 -31.06 -26.74 -8.48
CA TYR A 18 -30.21 -25.55 -8.41
C TYR A 18 -29.74 -25.19 -9.83
N PRO A 19 -29.85 -23.92 -10.24
CA PRO A 19 -28.60 -23.18 -10.41
C PRO A 19 -28.74 -21.81 -9.78
N ILE A 20 -28.14 -21.62 -8.61
CA ILE A 20 -27.70 -20.28 -8.25
C ILE A 20 -26.57 -19.95 -9.24
N GLY A 21 -26.93 -19.23 -10.30
CA GLY A 21 -25.99 -18.58 -11.19
C GLY A 21 -25.31 -17.45 -10.44
N LEU A 22 -24.38 -17.79 -9.55
CA LEU A 22 -23.53 -16.81 -8.90
C LEU A 22 -22.40 -16.47 -9.86
N ALA A 23 -22.63 -15.50 -10.74
CA ALA A 23 -21.57 -14.90 -11.52
C ALA A 23 -20.67 -14.10 -10.56
N PHE A 24 -19.63 -14.74 -10.03
CA PHE A 24 -18.57 -14.03 -9.33
C PHE A 24 -17.80 -13.20 -10.37
N ALA A 25 -18.02 -11.89 -10.37
CA ALA A 25 -17.15 -10.96 -11.07
C ALA A 25 -15.76 -11.05 -10.44
N MET A 26 -14.78 -11.55 -11.19
CA MET A 26 -13.40 -11.58 -10.73
C MET A 26 -12.88 -10.15 -10.68
N THR A 27 -12.78 -9.57 -9.48
CA THR A 27 -12.00 -8.36 -9.27
C THR A 27 -10.53 -8.75 -9.32
N ALA A 28 -9.84 -8.36 -10.39
CA ALA A 28 -8.40 -8.52 -10.46
C ALA A 28 -7.75 -7.65 -9.37
N ILE A 29 -7.07 -8.29 -8.41
CA ILE A 29 -6.26 -7.60 -7.42
C ILE A 29 -4.97 -7.19 -8.12
N VAL A 30 -4.89 -5.94 -8.56
CA VAL A 30 -3.64 -5.37 -9.07
C VAL A 30 -2.82 -4.93 -7.85
N PRO A 31 -1.60 -5.45 -7.66
CA PRO A 31 -0.71 -4.92 -6.63
C PRO A 31 -0.35 -3.48 -6.97
N ALA A 32 -0.67 -2.54 -6.08
CA ALA A 32 -0.18 -1.17 -6.19
C ALA A 32 1.27 -1.15 -5.70
N PHE A 33 2.23 -1.17 -6.63
CA PHE A 33 3.62 -0.87 -6.30
C PHE A 33 3.75 0.64 -6.13
N ALA A 34 4.05 1.10 -4.91
CA ALA A 34 4.44 2.47 -4.70
C ALA A 34 5.74 2.74 -5.46
N ALA A 35 5.84 3.90 -6.10
CA ALA A 35 7.11 4.34 -6.66
C ALA A 35 8.17 4.41 -5.53
N PRO A 36 9.45 4.15 -5.83
CA PRO A 36 10.50 4.32 -4.84
C PRO A 36 10.62 5.80 -4.46
N GLU A 37 10.43 6.08 -3.18
CA GLU A 37 10.49 7.43 -2.61
C GLU A 37 11.32 7.43 -1.32
N CYS A 38 11.97 8.57 -1.03
CA CYS A 38 12.56 8.84 0.27
C CYS A 38 11.58 9.60 1.15
N LEU A 39 11.61 9.34 2.46
CA LEU A 39 10.77 10.02 3.43
C LEU A 39 11.59 11.04 4.22
N ALA A 40 11.08 12.25 4.35
CA ALA A 40 11.61 13.27 5.25
C ALA A 40 10.47 14.12 5.82
N ASN A 41 10.44 14.31 7.13
CA ASN A 41 9.41 15.10 7.84
C ASN A 41 7.96 14.74 7.46
N GLY A 42 7.69 13.45 7.23
CA GLY A 42 6.36 12.95 6.82
C GLY A 42 5.98 13.26 5.37
N LYS A 43 6.93 13.70 4.53
CA LYS A 43 6.76 13.93 3.10
C LYS A 43 7.54 12.90 2.30
N SER A 44 6.96 12.49 1.18
CA SER A 44 7.63 11.65 0.19
C SER A 44 8.35 12.50 -0.85
N TYR A 45 9.55 12.05 -1.22
CA TYR A 45 10.39 12.65 -2.24
C TYR A 45 10.77 11.58 -3.27
N PRO A 46 10.38 11.73 -4.54
CA PRO A 46 10.83 10.85 -5.61
C PRO A 46 12.36 10.80 -5.72
N VAL A 47 12.89 9.67 -6.21
CA VAL A 47 14.32 9.55 -6.55
C VAL A 47 14.75 10.69 -7.47
N GLY A 48 15.88 11.32 -7.14
CA GLY A 48 16.46 12.48 -7.82
C GLY A 48 16.10 13.83 -7.18
N GLN A 49 15.08 13.89 -6.32
CA GLN A 49 14.72 15.13 -5.63
C GLN A 49 15.70 15.48 -4.51
N VAL A 50 15.80 16.77 -4.23
CA VAL A 50 16.68 17.30 -3.18
C VAL A 50 15.82 17.93 -2.09
N ALA A 51 16.16 17.67 -0.83
CA ALA A 51 15.49 18.21 0.33
C ALA A 51 16.50 18.64 1.38
N CYS A 52 16.10 19.63 2.18
CA CYS A 52 16.79 19.96 3.41
C CYS A 52 16.36 18.95 4.49
N LEU A 53 17.31 18.17 5.01
CA LEU A 53 17.07 17.22 6.08
C LEU A 53 17.62 17.77 7.38
N THR A 54 16.79 17.71 8.43
CA THR A 54 17.23 18.01 9.81
C THR A 54 17.28 16.70 10.59
N VAL A 55 18.48 16.29 10.98
CA VAL A 55 18.72 15.06 11.76
C VAL A 55 19.56 15.45 12.97
N ALA A 56 19.09 15.15 14.18
CA ALA A 56 19.78 15.48 15.44
C ALA A 56 20.27 16.95 15.50
N ASP A 57 19.34 17.89 15.24
CA ASP A 57 19.59 19.35 15.21
C ASP A 57 20.57 19.85 14.13
N GLN A 58 21.04 18.97 13.25
CA GLN A 58 21.90 19.33 12.12
C GLN A 58 21.11 19.30 10.82
N SER A 59 21.04 20.46 10.15
CA SER A 59 20.38 20.61 8.86
C SER A 59 21.41 20.50 7.72
N HIS A 60 21.14 19.68 6.72
CA HIS A 60 21.99 19.53 5.54
C HIS A 60 21.16 19.27 4.29
N LEU A 61 21.71 19.65 3.13
CA LEU A 61 21.10 19.37 1.84
C LEU A 61 21.39 17.92 1.44
N ALA A 62 20.35 17.14 1.16
CA ALA A 62 20.48 15.77 0.71
C ALA A 62 19.59 15.48 -0.50
N ARG A 63 20.04 14.56 -1.35
CA ARG A 63 19.34 14.06 -2.52
C ARG A 63 18.78 12.67 -2.23
N CYS A 64 17.56 12.41 -2.67
CA CYS A 64 17.00 11.07 -2.66
C CYS A 64 17.61 10.26 -3.80
N ASP A 65 18.35 9.20 -3.50
CA ASP A 65 18.96 8.32 -4.49
C ASP A 65 18.57 6.86 -4.23
N MET A 66 18.88 6.00 -5.20
CA MET A 66 18.75 4.56 -5.06
C MET A 66 20.12 3.95 -4.79
N VAL A 67 20.35 3.47 -3.57
CA VAL A 67 21.61 2.85 -3.14
C VAL A 67 21.32 1.38 -2.83
N LEU A 68 21.99 0.46 -3.54
CA LEU A 68 21.77 -0.99 -3.42
C LEU A 68 20.27 -1.38 -3.53
N ASN A 69 19.55 -0.81 -4.51
CA ASN A 69 18.12 -1.05 -4.73
C ASN A 69 17.20 -0.62 -3.57
N ASN A 70 17.69 0.22 -2.65
CA ASN A 70 16.89 0.86 -1.61
C ASN A 70 16.96 2.38 -1.75
N THR A 71 15.86 3.08 -1.45
CA THR A 71 15.89 4.54 -1.40
C THR A 71 16.69 5.01 -0.19
N SER A 72 17.56 5.98 -0.41
CA SER A 72 18.44 6.52 0.63
C SER A 72 18.71 8.00 0.40
N TRP A 73 19.03 8.68 1.49
CA TRP A 73 19.41 10.09 1.45
C TRP A 73 20.93 10.22 1.32
N THR A 74 21.38 10.78 0.20
CA THR A 74 22.78 11.11 -0.05
C THR A 74 23.01 12.58 0.28
N LYS A 75 23.90 12.87 1.23
CA LYS A 75 24.28 14.26 1.53
C LYS A 75 24.97 14.90 0.32
N VAL A 76 24.49 16.08 -0.07
CA VAL A 76 25.02 16.87 -1.20
C VAL A 76 25.90 18.01 -0.69
N CYS A 77 25.41 18.76 0.29
CA CYS A 77 26.13 19.90 0.87
C CYS A 77 25.90 20.00 2.38
N ASP A 78 26.86 20.60 3.07
CA ASP A 78 26.70 21.06 4.45
C ASP A 78 25.76 22.28 4.50
N GLY A 79 24.78 22.23 5.40
CA GLY A 79 23.76 23.27 5.52
C GLY A 79 22.69 23.20 4.42
N CYS A 80 21.62 23.97 4.64
CA CYS A 80 20.57 24.14 3.66
C CYS A 80 20.65 25.54 3.06
N PRO A 81 20.45 25.68 1.72
CA PRO A 81 20.44 27.00 1.12
C PRO A 81 19.33 27.83 1.78
N ALA A 82 19.68 28.99 2.30
CA ALA A 82 18.69 29.97 2.75
C ALA A 82 17.77 30.23 1.55
N ASN A 83 16.47 30.01 1.73
CA ASN A 83 15.47 30.12 0.67
C ASN A 83 15.72 31.36 -0.19
N THR A 84 16.37 31.21 -1.35
CA THR A 84 16.39 32.25 -2.38
C THR A 84 15.11 32.11 -3.21
N MET A 85 14.00 31.91 -2.50
CA MET A 85 12.63 31.94 -3.00
C MET A 85 11.89 32.97 -2.15
N ALA A 86 12.36 34.21 -2.19
CA ALA A 86 11.40 35.30 -2.14
C ALA A 86 10.45 35.06 -3.34
N PRO A 87 9.13 35.01 -3.14
CA PRO A 87 8.21 34.95 -4.26
C PRO A 87 8.55 36.12 -5.18
N HIS A 88 8.78 35.87 -6.46
CA HIS A 88 8.70 36.95 -7.44
C HIS A 88 7.24 37.40 -7.43
N LEU A 89 6.99 38.52 -6.76
CA LEU A 89 5.68 39.18 -6.77
C LEU A 89 5.58 39.85 -8.14
N HIS A 90 4.82 39.25 -9.05
CA HIS A 90 4.33 39.89 -10.28
C HIS A 90 2.82 40.09 -10.16
#